data_AF-A0A060C9A3-F1
#
_entry.id   AF-A0A060C9A3-F1
#
_cell.length_a   1.000
_cell.length_b   1.000
_cell.length_c   1.000
_cell.angle_alpha   90.00
_cell.angle_beta   90.00
_cell.angle_gamma   90.00
#
_symmetry.space_group_name_H-M   'P 1'
#
loop_
_entity.id
_entity.type
_entity.pdbx_description
1 polymer ?
#
loop_
_entity_poly.entity_id
_entity_poly.type
_entity_poly.pdbx_seq_one_letter_code
_entity_poly.pdbx_strand_id
1 'polypeptide(L)' 'MKYGDFDTSHDEYVIHRPDVPVSWTNYLGTKHYSAVVSHNGGGYSYYKSPPVWARHPLPPERGAAG' A
#
# COMPACT_ATOMS: atom_id res chain seq x y z
N MET A 1 -11.18 -2.24 21.88
CA MET A 1 -11.59 -0.99 21.21
C MET A 1 -11.98 -1.30 19.77
N LYS A 2 -13.00 -0.66 19.23
CA LYS A 2 -13.45 -0.81 17.83
C LYS A 2 -13.43 0.57 17.15
N TYR A 3 -12.99 0.63 15.90
CA TYR A 3 -12.90 1.87 15.10
C TYR A 3 -13.83 1.84 13.87
N GLY A 4 -14.48 0.71 13.63
CA GLY A 4 -15.32 0.46 12.47
C GLY A 4 -15.96 -0.93 12.51
N ASP A 5 -16.73 -1.23 11.47
CA ASP A 5 -17.42 -2.51 11.27
C ASP A 5 -17.64 -2.81 9.77
N PHE A 6 -18.05 -4.04 9.47
CA PHE A 6 -18.34 -4.48 8.11
C PHE A 6 -19.79 -4.11 7.74
N ASP A 7 -19.93 -3.38 6.64
CA ASP A 7 -21.19 -3.22 5.93
C ASP A 7 -21.26 -4.25 4.81
N THR A 8 -21.84 -5.40 5.13
CA THR A 8 -21.97 -6.51 4.18
C THR A 8 -22.95 -6.23 3.05
N SER A 9 -23.83 -5.24 3.19
CA SER A 9 -24.79 -4.87 2.13
C SER A 9 -24.13 -4.09 1.01
N HIS A 10 -23.05 -3.36 1.32
CA HIS A 10 -22.27 -2.58 0.36
C HIS A 10 -20.89 -3.21 0.05
N ASP A 11 -20.55 -4.32 0.71
CA ASP A 11 -19.23 -4.97 0.61
C ASP A 11 -18.08 -4.04 1.05
N GLU A 12 -18.31 -3.33 2.16
CA GLU A 12 -17.40 -2.30 2.66
C GLU A 12 -17.01 -2.54 4.12
N TYR A 13 -15.89 -1.94 4.51
CA TYR A 13 -15.52 -1.75 5.91
C TYR A 13 -15.62 -0.26 6.26
N VAL A 14 -16.53 0.10 7.16
CA VAL A 14 -16.81 1.49 7.52
C VAL A 14 -15.99 1.89 8.74
N ILE A 15 -15.11 2.88 8.58
CA ILE A 15 -14.30 3.45 9.68
C ILE A 15 -15.07 4.64 10.26
N HIS A 16 -15.60 4.49 11.48
CA HIS A 16 -16.35 5.56 12.18
C HIS A 16 -15.45 6.57 12.89
N ARG A 17 -14.19 6.19 13.14
CA ARG A 17 -13.21 6.99 13.88
C ARG A 17 -11.86 7.06 13.15
N PRO A 18 -11.37 8.26 12.79
CA PRO A 18 -10.12 8.41 12.03
C PRO A 18 -8.85 8.23 12.87
N ASP A 19 -8.96 8.20 14.20
CA ASP A 19 -7.83 8.08 15.13
C ASP A 19 -7.43 6.62 15.41
N VAL A 20 -7.45 5.78 14.36
CA VAL A 20 -6.92 4.40 14.47
C VAL A 20 -5.43 4.43 14.81
N PRO A 21 -4.90 3.46 15.59
CA PRO A 21 -3.50 3.51 16.06
C PRO A 21 -2.47 3.40 14.94
N VAL A 22 -2.89 2.92 13.76
CA VAL A 22 -2.06 2.70 12.58
C VAL A 22 -2.86 2.97 11.31
N SER A 23 -2.18 3.41 10.26
CA SER A 23 -2.81 3.67 8.95
C SER A 23 -3.45 2.42 8.36
N TRP A 24 -4.78 2.37 8.31
CA TRP A 24 -5.51 1.40 7.48
C TRP A 24 -5.60 1.92 6.05
N THR A 25 -5.34 1.03 5.09
CA THR A 25 -5.19 1.37 3.67
C THR A 25 -6.13 0.54 2.79
N ASN A 26 -6.42 1.08 1.61
CA ASN A 26 -7.09 0.40 0.52
C ASN A 26 -6.27 0.57 -0.78
N TYR A 27 -6.56 -0.28 -1.77
CA TYR A 27 -5.96 -0.24 -3.08
C TYR A 27 -6.98 0.23 -4.11
N LEU A 28 -6.59 1.22 -4.93
CA LEU A 28 -7.36 1.63 -6.09
C LEU A 28 -6.62 1.19 -7.35
N GLY A 29 -7.37 0.75 -8.36
CA GLY A 29 -6.86 0.36 -9.67
C GLY A 29 -6.81 -1.15 -9.89
N THR A 30 -7.18 -1.56 -11.11
CA THR A 30 -7.26 -2.97 -11.52
C THR A 30 -6.40 -3.27 -12.75
N LYS A 31 -5.69 -2.26 -13.27
CA LYS A 31 -4.88 -2.34 -14.50
C LYS A 31 -3.50 -1.75 -14.25
N HIS A 32 -3.10 -0.78 -15.07
CA HIS A 32 -1.76 -0.21 -15.02
C HIS A 32 -1.61 0.89 -13.99
N TYR A 33 -2.67 1.62 -13.67
CA TYR A 33 -2.64 2.59 -12.59
C TYR A 33 -3.01 1.90 -11.27
N SER A 34 -2.22 2.17 -10.23
CA SER A 34 -2.45 1.68 -8.88
C SER A 34 -2.25 2.81 -7.87
N ALA A 35 -3.09 2.89 -6.85
CA ALA A 35 -2.92 3.78 -5.72
C ALA A 35 -3.09 3.02 -4.40
N VAL A 36 -2.23 3.34 -3.43
CA VAL A 36 -2.40 2.93 -2.02
C VAL A 36 -2.90 4.16 -1.29
N VAL A 37 -4.12 4.08 -0.75
CA VAL A 37 -4.80 5.20 -0.07
C VAL A 37 -5.10 4.83 1.37
N SER A 38 -4.87 5.73 2.31
CA SER A 38 -5.24 5.55 3.71
C SER A 38 -6.61 6.18 4.00
N HIS A 39 -7.24 5.74 5.09
CA HIS A 39 -8.49 6.33 5.59
C HIS A 39 -8.38 7.83 5.95
N ASN A 40 -7.16 8.36 6.12
CA ASN A 40 -6.90 9.79 6.35
C ASN A 40 -6.57 10.55 5.04
N GLY A 41 -6.77 9.95 3.87
CA GLY A 41 -6.51 10.58 2.57
C GLY A 41 -5.03 10.65 2.17
N GLY A 42 -4.13 10.05 2.96
CA GLY A 42 -2.71 9.94 2.61
C GLY A 42 -2.45 8.77 1.66
N GLY A 43 -1.30 8.73 0.99
CA GLY A 43 -0.98 7.65 0.08
C GLY A 43 0.03 7.99 -1.01
N TYR A 44 0.15 7.09 -1.96
CA TYR A 44 0.91 7.28 -3.20
C TYR A 44 0.28 6.48 -4.33
N SER A 45 0.59 6.87 -5.57
CA SER A 45 0.17 6.12 -6.77
C SER A 45 1.34 5.88 -7.70
N TYR A 46 1.22 4.83 -8.52
CA TYR A 46 2.21 4.48 -9.53
C TYR A 46 1.55 3.93 -10.79
N TYR A 47 2.28 3.98 -11.90
CA TYR A 47 1.86 3.40 -13.18
C TYR A 47 2.80 2.26 -13.57
N LYS A 48 2.24 1.07 -13.74
CA LYS A 48 2.88 -0.23 -14.04
C LYS A 48 3.83 -0.75 -12.98
N SER A 49 4.80 0.04 -12.54
CA SER A 49 5.79 -0.35 -11.55
C SER A 49 5.91 0.72 -10.47
N PRO A 50 5.90 0.34 -9.18
CA PRO A 50 6.18 1.29 -8.12
C PRO A 50 7.63 1.76 -8.20
N PRO A 51 7.96 2.94 -7.66
CA PRO A 51 9.33 3.44 -7.62
C PRO A 51 10.24 2.44 -6.90
N VAL A 52 11.18 1.83 -7.64
CA VAL A 52 12.20 0.94 -7.09
C VAL A 52 13.34 1.78 -6.52
N TRP A 53 13.16 2.32 -5.31
CA TRP A 53 14.29 2.85 -4.53
C TRP A 53 15.14 1.72 -3.91
N ALA A 54 14.71 0.46 -4.04
CA ALA A 54 15.38 -0.73 -3.52
C ALA A 54 16.39 -1.39 -4.49
N ARG A 55 16.80 -0.73 -5.59
CA ARG A 55 18.09 -1.07 -6.23
C ARG A 55 19.20 -0.32 -5.49
N HIS A 56 19.41 -0.67 -4.22
CA HIS A 56 20.79 -0.69 -3.75
C HIS A 56 21.53 -1.59 -4.75
N PRO A 57 22.65 -1.17 -5.37
CA PRO A 57 23.43 -2.13 -6.13
C PRO A 57 23.70 -3.28 -5.18
N LEU A 58 23.23 -4.48 -5.54
CA LEU A 58 23.68 -5.69 -4.88
C LEU A 58 25.20 -5.61 -4.92
N PRO A 59 25.91 -5.84 -3.80
CA PRO A 59 27.36 -5.90 -3.85
C PRO A 59 27.74 -6.85 -4.99
N PRO A 60 28.73 -6.50 -5.84
CA PRO A 60 29.10 -7.35 -6.95
C PRO A 60 29.38 -8.74 -6.39
N GLU A 61 28.72 -9.76 -6.97
CA GLU A 61 28.95 -11.13 -6.57
C GLU A 61 30.46 -11.39 -6.64
N ARG A 62 31.06 -11.80 -5.52
CA ARG A 62 32.43 -12.32 -5.52
C ARG A 62 32.39 -13.66 -6.26
N GLY A 63 32.45 -13.60 -7.58
CA GLY A 63 32.48 -14.74 -8.47
C GLY A 63 33.70 -14.64 -9.39
N ALA A 64 34.66 -15.51 -9.12
CA ALA A 64 35.69 -16.01 -10.05
C ALA A 64 36.78 -15.02 -10.52
N ALA A 65 37.88 -14.97 -9.74
CA ALA A 65 39.21 -15.10 -10.31
C ALA A 65 39.77 -16.44 -9.75
N GLY A 66 40.13 -17.45 -10.53
CA GLY A 66 40.82 -17.37 -11.82
C GLY A 66 42.29 -17.21 -11.56
#